data_AF-A0A950KEW3-F1
#
_entry.id   AF-A0A950KEW3-F1
#
_cell.length_a   1.000
_cell.length_b   1.000
_cell.length_c   1.000
_cell.angle_alpha   90.00
_cell.angle_beta   90.00
_cell.angle_gamma   90.00
#
_symmetry.space_group_name_H-M   'P 1'
#
loop_
_entity.id
_entity.type
_entity.pdbx_description
1 polymer ?
#
loop_
_entity_poly.entity_id
_entity_poly.type
_entity_poly.pdbx_seq_one_letter_code
_entity_poly.pdbx_strand_id
1 'polypeptide(L)'
;MTDDRWKTGAAPIRYPDPAIEILDPRFAGLVLPMAAVERIAGGCRFTEGPVWFGDGRYLLWSDIPNDRILKWEEETGTVSLFRKPSEYANGNTRDRQGRLVTCEMGSQRLTRTEYDGTVTVLAERFDGKRLTGPNDVVVKSDGSIWFSDNGAGIRGNYLGNKGEQELPFRVYRIDPQSGEIAIAVGDMERPNGLAFSPDETRLYVVDTPGGDKAVHVYDVTGDGSRVENGQVFFNAMPGYADGIRVDVHGNVWCGFSGGEGEDGVAVFAPDGALIGRILLPERCANVCFGGRKRNRLFMAASQSVYALYVETQGAIGG
;
A
#
# COMPACT_ATOMS: atom_id res chain seq x y z
N MET A 1 -12.65 20.03 -12.45
CA MET A 1 -11.90 21.27 -12.79
C MET A 1 -10.45 20.91 -13.04
N THR A 2 -9.82 21.34 -14.14
CA THR A 2 -8.41 21.06 -14.42
C THR A 2 -7.53 21.92 -13.52
N ASP A 3 -7.20 21.39 -12.34
CA ASP A 3 -6.39 22.08 -11.35
C ASP A 3 -4.94 22.21 -11.85
N ASP A 4 -4.57 23.44 -12.25
CA ASP A 4 -3.28 23.78 -12.88
C ASP A 4 -2.14 23.90 -11.86
N ARG A 5 -2.42 23.65 -10.57
CA ARG A 5 -1.50 23.82 -9.43
C ARG A 5 -0.22 22.96 -9.47
N TRP A 6 -0.13 21.99 -10.37
CA TRP A 6 1.01 21.07 -10.49
C TRP A 6 1.93 21.33 -11.70
N LYS A 7 1.66 22.39 -12.49
CA LYS A 7 2.55 22.76 -13.61
C LYS A 7 3.68 23.67 -13.12
N THR A 8 4.86 23.50 -13.71
CA THR A 8 5.99 24.43 -13.52
C THR A 8 5.57 25.84 -13.96
N GLY A 9 5.64 26.83 -13.04
CA GLY A 9 5.15 28.19 -13.28
C GLY A 9 3.70 28.44 -12.85
N ALA A 10 3.02 27.46 -12.28
CA ALA A 10 1.72 27.64 -11.64
C ALA A 10 1.81 28.55 -10.40
N ALA A 11 0.67 29.12 -10.00
CA ALA A 11 0.56 29.90 -8.79
C ALA A 11 1.02 29.07 -7.56
N PRO A 12 1.69 29.68 -6.56
CA PRO A 12 2.10 28.98 -5.35
C PRO A 12 0.91 28.29 -4.68
N ILE A 13 1.16 27.11 -4.09
CA ILE A 13 0.14 26.40 -3.32
C ILE A 13 -0.17 27.22 -2.06
N ARG A 14 -1.45 27.52 -1.85
CA ARG A 14 -1.92 28.25 -0.66
C ARG A 14 -1.91 27.32 0.55
N TYR A 15 -1.50 27.87 1.69
CA TYR A 15 -1.64 27.25 3.00
C TYR A 15 -2.80 27.86 3.81
N PRO A 16 -3.54 27.05 4.61
CA PRO A 16 -3.54 25.59 4.56
C PRO A 16 -4.02 25.09 3.18
N ASP A 17 -3.50 23.95 2.74
CA ASP A 17 -3.87 23.37 1.45
C ASP A 17 -5.34 22.92 1.50
N PRO A 18 -6.22 23.44 0.63
CA PRO A 18 -7.65 23.08 0.65
C PRO A 18 -7.91 21.61 0.31
N ALA A 19 -6.94 20.89 -0.24
CA ALA A 19 -7.05 19.45 -0.45
C ALA A 19 -7.01 18.64 0.87
N ILE A 20 -6.57 19.24 1.98
CA ILE A 20 -6.52 18.59 3.29
C ILE A 20 -7.80 18.94 4.04
N GLU A 21 -8.72 17.98 4.12
CA GLU A 21 -10.00 18.14 4.79
C GLU A 21 -9.95 17.56 6.21
N ILE A 22 -10.18 18.42 7.20
CA ILE A 22 -10.34 18.03 8.59
C ILE A 22 -11.82 17.79 8.85
N LEU A 23 -12.19 16.52 9.07
CA LEU A 23 -13.58 16.10 9.33
C LEU A 23 -13.84 15.90 10.83
N ASP A 24 -12.79 15.64 11.61
CA ASP A 24 -12.81 15.46 13.05
C ASP A 24 -11.60 16.17 13.70
N PRO A 25 -11.74 16.81 14.88
CA PRO A 25 -10.63 17.48 15.56
C PRO A 25 -9.39 16.60 15.80
N ARG A 26 -9.54 15.28 15.88
CA ARG A 26 -8.42 14.32 16.00
C ARG A 26 -7.46 14.41 14.81
N PHE A 27 -7.94 14.72 13.61
CA PHE A 27 -7.09 14.84 12.42
C PHE A 27 -6.31 16.16 12.37
N ALA A 28 -6.79 17.21 13.03
CA ALA A 28 -6.12 18.51 13.05
C ALA A 28 -4.70 18.44 13.64
N GLY A 29 -4.48 17.52 14.60
CA GLY A 29 -3.16 17.27 15.19
C GLY A 29 -2.23 16.40 14.33
N LEU A 30 -2.72 15.82 13.22
CA LEU A 30 -1.96 14.93 12.34
C LEU A 30 -1.50 15.64 11.06
N VAL A 31 -1.93 16.88 10.83
CA VAL A 31 -1.62 17.66 9.62
C VAL A 31 -0.85 18.92 9.95
N LEU A 32 -0.07 19.38 8.97
CA LEU A 32 0.75 20.58 9.08
C LEU A 32 0.10 21.76 8.35
N PRO A 33 -0.24 22.86 9.05
CA PRO A 33 -0.87 24.02 8.40
C PRO A 33 -0.02 24.67 7.30
N MET A 34 1.30 24.43 7.30
CA MET A 34 2.25 24.96 6.33
C MET A 34 2.78 23.90 5.36
N ALA A 35 2.10 22.75 5.26
CA ALA A 35 2.39 21.72 4.26
C ALA A 35 1.31 21.70 3.18
N ALA A 36 1.68 21.25 2.00
CA ALA A 36 0.78 21.01 0.89
C ALA A 36 1.12 19.68 0.24
N VAL A 37 0.14 19.14 -0.46
CA VAL A 37 0.37 18.02 -1.37
C VAL A 37 1.38 18.46 -2.44
N GLU A 38 2.23 17.54 -2.89
CA GLU A 38 3.20 17.71 -3.96
C GLU A 38 3.02 16.58 -4.97
N ARG A 39 2.93 16.86 -6.28
CA ARG A 39 3.03 15.81 -7.30
C ARG A 39 4.50 15.58 -7.64
N ILE A 40 5.07 14.46 -7.22
CA ILE A 40 6.51 14.15 -7.38
C ILE A 40 6.82 13.30 -8.62
N ALA A 41 5.82 12.63 -9.19
CA ALA A 41 5.96 11.86 -10.42
C ALA A 41 4.65 11.81 -11.22
N GLY A 42 4.77 11.56 -12.53
CA GLY A 42 3.65 11.38 -13.46
C GLY A 42 4.05 10.50 -14.65
N GLY A 43 3.11 10.26 -15.57
CA GLY A 43 3.36 9.47 -16.79
C GLY A 43 3.36 7.96 -16.59
N CYS A 44 2.79 7.49 -15.47
CA CYS A 44 2.51 6.08 -15.22
C CYS A 44 1.14 5.69 -15.79
N ARG A 45 0.85 4.40 -15.89
CA ARG A 45 -0.48 3.89 -16.27
C ARG A 45 -1.33 3.54 -15.06
N PHE A 46 -0.71 2.90 -14.06
CA PHE A 46 -1.35 2.64 -12.77
C PHE A 46 -0.26 2.41 -11.72
N THR A 47 -0.16 3.33 -10.76
CA THR A 47 0.84 3.33 -9.70
C THR A 47 0.35 2.58 -8.48
N GLU A 48 1.24 1.80 -7.86
CA GLU A 48 0.96 0.93 -6.73
C GLU A 48 2.23 0.68 -5.89
N GLY A 49 2.06 0.04 -4.74
CA GLY A 49 3.12 -0.45 -3.88
C GLY A 49 4.25 0.54 -3.59
N PRO A 50 3.97 1.78 -3.18
CA PRO A 50 5.02 2.71 -2.78
C PRO A 50 5.76 2.16 -1.55
N VAL A 51 7.09 2.24 -1.54
CA VAL A 51 7.93 1.81 -0.41
C VAL A 51 9.14 2.72 -0.25
N TRP A 52 9.40 3.17 0.97
CA TRP A 52 10.49 4.10 1.29
C TRP A 52 11.77 3.39 1.71
N PHE A 53 12.89 3.74 1.07
CA PHE A 53 14.23 3.31 1.43
C PHE A 53 14.98 4.46 2.11
N GLY A 54 14.84 4.56 3.44
CA GLY A 54 15.40 5.67 4.21
C GLY A 54 16.93 5.73 4.29
N ASP A 55 17.59 4.58 4.17
CA ASP A 55 19.04 4.42 4.04
C ASP A 55 19.59 4.99 2.73
N GLY A 56 18.81 4.96 1.66
CA GLY A 56 19.15 5.59 0.38
C GLY A 56 18.43 6.90 0.08
N ARG A 57 17.46 7.28 0.94
CA ARG A 57 16.57 8.43 0.76
C ARG A 57 15.86 8.45 -0.59
N TYR A 58 15.24 7.33 -0.95
CA TYR A 58 14.45 7.21 -2.18
C TYR A 58 13.15 6.44 -1.95
N LEU A 59 12.16 6.75 -2.77
CA LEU A 59 10.90 6.01 -2.87
C LEU A 59 10.99 5.06 -4.07
N LEU A 60 10.56 3.82 -3.90
CA LEU A 60 10.22 2.94 -5.02
C LEU A 60 8.70 2.82 -5.13
N TRP A 61 8.19 2.61 -6.34
CA TRP A 61 6.79 2.23 -6.58
C TRP A 61 6.67 1.45 -7.88
N SER A 62 5.59 0.72 -8.01
CA SER A 62 5.27 -0.06 -9.20
C SER A 62 4.44 0.76 -10.17
N ASP A 63 4.77 0.70 -11.47
CA ASP A 63 3.90 1.15 -12.57
C ASP A 63 3.44 -0.09 -13.34
N ILE A 64 2.43 -0.74 -12.76
CA ILE A 64 2.04 -2.13 -13.07
C ILE A 64 1.91 -2.37 -14.58
N PRO A 65 1.11 -1.59 -15.34
CA PRO A 65 0.83 -1.91 -16.75
C PRO A 65 1.98 -1.56 -17.71
N ASN A 66 3.03 -0.90 -17.23
CA ASN A 66 4.27 -0.66 -17.98
C ASN A 66 5.38 -1.65 -17.60
N ASP A 67 5.07 -2.61 -16.73
CA ASP A 67 5.94 -3.66 -16.24
C ASP A 67 7.30 -3.13 -15.77
N ARG A 68 7.26 -2.19 -14.82
CA ARG A 68 8.45 -1.59 -14.24
C ARG A 68 8.24 -1.16 -12.80
N ILE A 69 9.34 -1.13 -12.06
CA ILE A 69 9.47 -0.40 -10.79
C ILE A 69 10.25 0.87 -11.07
N LEU A 70 9.77 2.01 -10.57
CA LEU A 70 10.41 3.31 -10.67
C LEU A 70 10.99 3.73 -9.32
N LYS A 71 11.95 4.65 -9.36
CA LYS A 71 12.64 5.22 -8.20
C LYS A 71 12.56 6.74 -8.26
N TRP A 72 12.22 7.38 -7.14
CA TRP A 72 12.29 8.82 -6.95
C TRP A 72 13.30 9.13 -5.86
N GLU A 73 14.30 9.95 -6.18
CA GLU A 73 15.38 10.33 -5.27
C GLU A 73 15.06 11.65 -4.56
N GLU A 74 15.05 11.64 -3.23
CA GLU A 74 14.61 12.79 -2.43
C GLU A 74 15.50 14.02 -2.61
N GLU A 75 16.81 13.82 -2.76
CA GLU A 75 17.78 14.93 -2.82
C GLU A 75 17.79 15.66 -4.16
N THR A 76 17.44 14.97 -5.25
CA THR A 76 17.52 15.51 -6.61
C THR A 76 16.16 15.71 -7.24
N GLY A 77 15.11 15.10 -6.70
CA GLY A 77 13.79 15.01 -7.30
C GLY A 77 13.74 14.13 -8.56
N THR A 78 14.82 13.42 -8.90
CA THR A 78 14.92 12.64 -10.13
C THR A 78 14.08 11.38 -10.05
N VAL A 79 13.28 11.13 -11.09
CA VAL A 79 12.62 9.84 -11.32
C VAL A 79 13.45 9.02 -12.31
N SER A 80 13.81 7.79 -11.94
CA SER A 80 14.57 6.86 -12.78
C SER A 80 13.96 5.46 -12.76
N LEU A 81 14.39 4.62 -13.71
CA LEU A 81 14.00 3.23 -13.75
C LEU A 81 14.78 2.42 -12.71
N PHE A 82 14.07 1.68 -11.85
CA PHE A 82 14.69 0.75 -10.91
C PHE A 82 14.80 -0.66 -11.50
N ARG A 83 13.70 -1.18 -12.07
CA ARG A 83 13.63 -2.53 -12.66
C ARG A 83 12.67 -2.58 -13.84
N LYS A 84 13.09 -3.24 -14.93
CA LYS A 84 12.25 -3.61 -16.09
C LYS A 84 12.87 -4.80 -16.84
N PRO A 85 12.14 -5.88 -17.15
CA PRO A 85 10.78 -6.17 -16.68
C PRO A 85 10.74 -6.33 -15.16
N SER A 86 9.57 -6.08 -14.57
CA SER A 86 9.31 -6.24 -13.14
C SER A 86 8.39 -7.42 -12.82
N GLU A 87 7.98 -8.18 -13.84
CA GLU A 87 6.95 -9.21 -13.76
C GLU A 87 5.62 -8.67 -13.23
N TYR A 88 5.25 -7.46 -13.68
CA TYR A 88 4.07 -6.71 -13.23
C TYR A 88 4.04 -6.59 -11.70
N ALA A 89 5.15 -6.10 -11.13
CA ALA A 89 5.25 -5.81 -9.71
C ALA A 89 4.06 -4.96 -9.24
N ASN A 90 3.53 -5.26 -8.06
CA ASN A 90 2.44 -4.53 -7.42
C ASN A 90 2.90 -4.01 -6.05
N GLY A 91 2.38 -4.56 -4.95
CA GLY A 91 2.77 -4.20 -3.60
C GLY A 91 4.24 -4.47 -3.31
N ASN A 92 4.84 -3.56 -2.53
CA ASN A 92 6.22 -3.65 -2.10
C ASN A 92 6.31 -3.34 -0.60
N THR A 93 7.27 -3.97 0.07
CA THR A 93 7.66 -3.63 1.42
C THR A 93 9.16 -3.88 1.64
N ARG A 94 9.66 -3.55 2.84
CA ARG A 94 11.02 -3.90 3.26
C ARG A 94 10.97 -5.01 4.28
N ASP A 95 11.82 -6.02 4.11
CA ASP A 95 12.02 -6.99 5.17
C ASP A 95 12.81 -6.37 6.35
N ARG A 96 12.95 -7.13 7.44
CA ARG A 96 13.67 -6.67 8.64
C ARG A 96 15.18 -6.53 8.46
N GLN A 97 15.71 -6.90 7.29
CA GLN A 97 17.09 -6.69 6.89
C GLN A 97 17.23 -5.53 5.88
N GLY A 98 16.13 -4.86 5.54
CA GLY A 98 16.11 -3.72 4.63
C GLY A 98 16.06 -4.07 3.14
N ARG A 99 15.83 -5.35 2.79
CA ARG A 99 15.71 -5.81 1.40
C ARG A 99 14.30 -5.58 0.87
N LEU A 100 14.18 -5.38 -0.44
CA LEU A 100 12.88 -5.21 -1.11
C LEU A 100 12.15 -6.55 -1.20
N VAL A 101 10.92 -6.60 -0.69
CA VAL A 101 9.97 -7.70 -0.94
C VAL A 101 8.89 -7.19 -1.88
N THR A 102 8.58 -7.96 -2.93
CA THR A 102 7.70 -7.54 -4.02
C THR A 102 6.68 -8.63 -4.34
N CYS A 103 5.42 -8.22 -4.49
CA CYS A 103 4.37 -9.01 -5.11
C CYS A 103 4.49 -8.92 -6.64
N GLU A 104 4.83 -10.02 -7.30
CA GLU A 104 4.90 -10.10 -8.77
C GLU A 104 3.63 -10.74 -9.32
N MET A 105 2.75 -9.93 -9.90
CA MET A 105 1.45 -10.40 -10.41
C MET A 105 1.58 -11.21 -11.69
N GLY A 106 2.57 -10.90 -12.55
CA GLY A 106 2.77 -11.55 -13.84
C GLY A 106 3.34 -12.95 -13.71
N SER A 107 4.30 -13.13 -12.80
CA SER A 107 4.93 -14.42 -12.48
C SER A 107 4.14 -15.21 -11.42
N GLN A 108 3.21 -14.56 -10.71
CA GLN A 108 2.44 -15.10 -9.58
C GLN A 108 3.33 -15.54 -8.43
N ARG A 109 4.24 -14.65 -8.04
CA ARG A 109 5.26 -14.92 -7.02
C ARG A 109 5.32 -13.80 -6.00
N LEU A 110 5.74 -14.17 -4.79
CA LEU A 110 6.31 -13.24 -3.85
C LEU A 110 7.83 -13.38 -3.91
N THR A 111 8.54 -12.28 -4.12
CA THR A 111 9.99 -12.30 -4.31
C THR A 111 10.70 -11.33 -3.37
N ARG A 112 11.99 -11.58 -3.15
CA ARG A 112 12.90 -10.70 -2.42
C ARG A 112 14.09 -10.34 -3.29
N THR A 113 14.41 -9.06 -3.33
CA THR A 113 15.63 -8.56 -3.99
C THR A 113 16.76 -8.59 -2.99
N GLU A 114 17.77 -9.43 -3.23
CA GLU A 114 18.97 -9.50 -2.40
C GLU A 114 19.87 -8.28 -2.64
N TYR A 115 20.87 -8.09 -1.77
CA TYR A 115 21.76 -6.92 -1.82
C TYR A 115 22.59 -6.84 -3.10
N ASP A 116 22.89 -7.98 -3.73
CA ASP A 116 23.59 -8.06 -5.02
C ASP A 116 22.66 -7.85 -6.23
N GLY A 117 21.36 -7.62 -5.98
CA GLY A 117 20.33 -7.44 -7.00
C GLY A 117 19.71 -8.75 -7.50
N THR A 118 20.17 -9.92 -7.04
CA THR A 118 19.52 -11.20 -7.37
C THR A 118 18.12 -11.27 -6.77
N VAL A 119 17.24 -12.06 -7.40
CA VAL A 119 15.85 -12.22 -6.97
C VAL A 119 15.65 -13.62 -6.41
N THR A 120 15.32 -13.69 -5.12
CA THR A 120 14.94 -14.93 -4.43
C THR A 120 13.41 -15.06 -4.45
N VAL A 121 12.92 -16.23 -4.87
CA VAL A 121 11.48 -16.56 -4.75
C VAL A 121 11.19 -16.97 -3.32
N LEU A 122 10.29 -16.25 -2.66
CA LEU A 122 9.83 -16.55 -1.30
C LEU A 122 8.60 -17.46 -1.32
N ALA A 123 7.70 -17.23 -2.28
CA ALA A 123 6.51 -18.06 -2.46
C ALA A 123 6.09 -18.05 -3.94
N GLU A 124 5.74 -19.21 -4.48
CA GLU A 124 5.12 -19.34 -5.81
C GLU A 124 4.01 -20.41 -5.87
N ARG A 125 3.93 -21.26 -4.82
CA ARG A 125 2.95 -22.34 -4.71
C ARG A 125 2.45 -22.51 -3.29
N PHE A 126 1.23 -23.00 -3.15
CA PHE A 126 0.63 -23.47 -1.92
C PHE A 126 -0.14 -24.77 -2.20
N ASP A 127 0.09 -25.81 -1.41
CA ASP A 127 -0.47 -27.16 -1.62
C ASP A 127 -0.32 -27.68 -3.07
N GLY A 128 0.87 -27.46 -3.64
CA GLY A 128 1.23 -27.90 -5.00
C GLY A 128 0.64 -27.04 -6.13
N LYS A 129 -0.30 -26.14 -5.84
CA LYS A 129 -0.93 -25.24 -6.80
C LYS A 129 -0.21 -23.90 -6.85
N ARG A 130 -0.25 -23.21 -8.00
CA ARG A 130 0.33 -21.86 -8.09
C ARG A 130 -0.48 -20.87 -7.26
N LEU A 131 0.21 -19.87 -6.71
CA LEU A 131 -0.45 -18.64 -6.27
C LEU A 131 -1.22 -18.00 -7.42
N THR A 132 -2.21 -17.19 -7.11
CA THR A 132 -3.15 -16.62 -8.09
C THR A 132 -2.65 -15.28 -8.64
N GLY A 133 -1.90 -14.53 -7.85
CA GLY A 133 -1.36 -13.22 -8.14
C GLY A 133 -1.28 -12.38 -6.87
N PRO A 134 -0.17 -12.48 -6.11
CA PRO A 134 0.07 -11.66 -4.92
C PRO A 134 -0.16 -10.18 -5.22
N ASN A 135 -0.84 -9.47 -4.30
CA ASN A 135 -1.26 -8.09 -4.51
C ASN A 135 -0.47 -7.12 -3.61
N ASP A 136 -0.66 -7.17 -2.30
CA ASP A 136 0.07 -6.33 -1.34
C ASP A 136 0.75 -7.17 -0.24
N VAL A 137 1.74 -6.61 0.44
CA VAL A 137 2.61 -7.31 1.39
C VAL A 137 3.07 -6.42 2.54
N VAL A 138 3.15 -7.01 3.74
CA VAL A 138 3.70 -6.40 4.95
C VAL A 138 4.62 -7.38 5.67
N VAL A 139 5.68 -6.88 6.32
CA VAL A 139 6.60 -7.70 7.12
C VAL A 139 6.43 -7.34 8.60
N LYS A 140 6.04 -8.31 9.41
CA LYS A 140 5.82 -8.16 10.87
C LYS A 140 7.15 -8.09 11.65
N SER A 141 7.15 -7.65 12.92
CA SER A 141 8.37 -7.42 13.72
C SER A 141 9.19 -8.67 13.99
N ASP A 142 8.53 -9.82 14.03
CA ASP A 142 9.18 -11.14 14.12
C ASP A 142 9.82 -11.61 12.80
N GLY A 143 9.66 -10.84 11.72
CA GLY A 143 10.18 -11.16 10.39
C GLY A 143 9.24 -11.98 9.52
N SER A 144 8.08 -12.42 10.03
CA SER A 144 7.07 -13.10 9.21
C SER A 144 6.54 -12.18 8.13
N ILE A 145 6.25 -12.75 6.96
CA ILE A 145 5.81 -12.01 5.78
C ILE A 145 4.35 -12.35 5.53
N TRP A 146 3.50 -11.33 5.46
CA TRP A 146 2.06 -11.48 5.26
C TRP A 146 1.68 -10.80 3.96
N PHE A 147 0.94 -11.48 3.09
CA PHE A 147 0.60 -10.95 1.77
C PHE A 147 -0.79 -11.39 1.33
N SER A 148 -1.48 -10.49 0.63
CA SER A 148 -2.76 -10.79 0.00
C SER A 148 -2.54 -11.39 -1.38
N ASP A 149 -3.41 -12.32 -1.78
CA ASP A 149 -3.47 -12.90 -3.11
C ASP A 149 -4.91 -12.82 -3.63
N ASN A 150 -5.15 -11.93 -4.58
CA ASN A 150 -6.49 -11.65 -5.13
C ASN A 150 -6.62 -11.84 -6.64
N GLY A 151 -5.56 -12.37 -7.26
CA GLY A 151 -5.50 -12.72 -8.67
C GLY A 151 -5.71 -11.58 -9.64
N ALA A 152 -5.46 -10.32 -9.26
CA ALA A 152 -5.58 -9.19 -10.20
C ALA A 152 -4.73 -9.38 -11.47
N GLY A 153 -3.54 -9.98 -11.34
CA GLY A 153 -2.62 -10.29 -12.43
C GLY A 153 -3.14 -11.25 -13.50
N ILE A 154 -4.06 -12.15 -13.15
CA ILE A 154 -4.54 -13.20 -14.07
C ILE A 154 -5.88 -12.89 -14.75
N ARG A 155 -6.54 -11.77 -14.39
CA ARG A 155 -7.85 -11.41 -14.95
C ARG A 155 -7.79 -11.02 -16.43
N GLY A 156 -6.63 -10.57 -16.90
CA GLY A 156 -6.41 -10.12 -18.27
C GLY A 156 -4.94 -9.78 -18.51
N ASN A 157 -4.63 -9.18 -19.66
CA ASN A 157 -3.25 -8.90 -20.08
C ASN A 157 -2.80 -7.45 -19.82
N TYR A 158 -3.53 -6.71 -18.98
CA TYR A 158 -3.20 -5.30 -18.69
C TYR A 158 -2.41 -5.13 -17.39
N LEU A 159 -2.77 -5.88 -16.35
CA LEU A 159 -2.10 -5.85 -15.03
C LEU A 159 -1.18 -7.07 -14.81
N GLY A 160 -1.03 -7.92 -15.82
CA GLY A 160 -0.33 -9.19 -15.71
C GLY A 160 -0.57 -10.03 -16.95
N ASN A 161 -0.60 -11.35 -16.77
CA ASN A 161 -0.81 -12.33 -17.82
C ASN A 161 -2.10 -13.09 -17.54
N LYS A 162 -3.07 -13.07 -18.47
CA LYS A 162 -4.31 -13.83 -18.33
C LYS A 162 -4.00 -15.30 -18.02
N GLY A 163 -4.57 -15.83 -16.94
CA GLY A 163 -4.25 -17.16 -16.44
C GLY A 163 -5.42 -17.82 -15.71
N GLU A 164 -5.24 -19.09 -15.38
CA GLU A 164 -6.21 -19.86 -14.60
C GLU A 164 -6.00 -19.66 -13.10
N GLN A 165 -7.12 -19.55 -12.39
CA GLN A 165 -7.17 -19.51 -10.93
C GLN A 165 -7.15 -20.94 -10.38
N GLU A 166 -6.06 -21.33 -9.72
CA GLU A 166 -5.93 -22.65 -9.08
C GLU A 166 -6.33 -22.65 -7.59
N LEU A 167 -6.18 -21.49 -6.93
CA LEU A 167 -6.43 -21.27 -5.51
C LEU A 167 -7.53 -20.22 -5.28
N PRO A 168 -8.29 -20.30 -4.17
CA PRO A 168 -9.11 -19.19 -3.71
C PRO A 168 -8.28 -17.95 -3.39
N PHE A 169 -8.92 -16.78 -3.32
CA PHE A 169 -8.27 -15.56 -2.86
C PHE A 169 -8.10 -15.58 -1.33
N ARG A 170 -6.91 -15.23 -0.85
CA ARG A 170 -6.49 -15.44 0.55
C ARG A 170 -5.51 -14.36 1.00
N VAL A 171 -5.33 -14.25 2.30
CA VAL A 171 -4.09 -13.71 2.88
C VAL A 171 -3.26 -14.88 3.37
N TYR A 172 -1.98 -14.87 3.03
CA TYR A 172 -1.01 -15.87 3.43
C TYR A 172 0.00 -15.28 4.42
N ARG A 173 0.61 -16.15 5.23
CA ARG A 173 1.74 -15.86 6.11
C ARG A 173 2.90 -16.79 5.75
N ILE A 174 4.12 -16.26 5.67
CA ILE A 174 5.35 -17.03 5.60
C ILE A 174 6.04 -16.99 6.96
N ASP A 175 6.34 -18.15 7.52
CA ASP A 175 7.14 -18.27 8.73
C ASP A 175 8.61 -17.89 8.46
N PRO A 176 9.22 -16.99 9.26
CA PRO A 176 10.55 -16.50 8.98
C PRO A 176 11.66 -17.53 9.26
N GLN A 177 11.37 -18.57 10.04
CA GLN A 177 12.37 -19.60 10.40
C GLN A 177 12.30 -20.79 9.47
N SER A 178 11.11 -21.35 9.26
CA SER A 178 10.94 -22.55 8.43
C SER A 178 10.72 -22.22 6.94
N GLY A 179 10.26 -21.01 6.62
CA GLY A 179 9.77 -20.66 5.28
C GLY A 179 8.40 -21.26 4.95
N GLU A 180 7.73 -21.89 5.92
CA GLU A 180 6.42 -22.49 5.73
C GLU A 180 5.36 -21.42 5.41
N ILE A 181 4.54 -21.69 4.41
CA ILE A 181 3.43 -20.83 4.02
C ILE A 181 2.15 -21.38 4.65
N ALA A 182 1.39 -20.52 5.31
CA ALA A 182 0.09 -20.85 5.88
C ALA A 182 -0.97 -19.85 5.42
N ILE A 183 -2.25 -20.27 5.42
CA ILE A 183 -3.37 -19.34 5.25
C ILE A 183 -3.53 -18.55 6.55
N ALA A 184 -3.43 -17.23 6.44
CA ALA A 184 -3.68 -16.29 7.52
C ALA A 184 -5.16 -15.90 7.59
N VAL A 185 -5.74 -15.49 6.46
CA VAL A 185 -7.15 -15.10 6.35
C VAL A 185 -7.78 -15.86 5.18
N GLY A 186 -8.86 -16.59 5.49
CA GLY A 186 -9.47 -17.58 4.61
C GLY A 186 -10.86 -17.23 4.07
N ASP A 187 -11.46 -16.17 4.59
CA ASP A 187 -12.88 -15.86 4.52
C ASP A 187 -13.19 -14.55 3.76
N MET A 188 -12.23 -14.04 2.98
CA MET A 188 -12.39 -12.85 2.15
C MET A 188 -12.65 -13.17 0.68
N GLU A 189 -13.33 -12.26 -0.02
CA GLU A 189 -13.61 -12.40 -1.45
C GLU A 189 -12.52 -11.75 -2.32
N ARG A 190 -12.04 -10.55 -1.97
CA ARG A 190 -11.00 -9.81 -2.71
C ARG A 190 -10.02 -9.12 -1.75
N PRO A 191 -9.23 -9.90 -0.97
CA PRO A 191 -8.23 -9.35 -0.05
C PRO A 191 -7.24 -8.45 -0.80
N ASN A 192 -6.84 -7.33 -0.20
CA ASN A 192 -5.99 -6.37 -0.89
C ASN A 192 -4.95 -5.76 0.07
N GLY A 193 -4.96 -4.44 0.29
CA GLY A 193 -4.06 -3.81 1.26
C GLY A 193 -4.19 -4.43 2.66
N LEU A 194 -3.08 -4.53 3.36
CA LEU A 194 -3.02 -5.05 4.72
C LEU A 194 -1.97 -4.32 5.56
N ALA A 195 -2.25 -4.14 6.84
CA ALA A 195 -1.36 -3.47 7.78
C ALA A 195 -1.63 -3.95 9.21
N PHE A 196 -0.58 -4.03 10.03
CA PHE A 196 -0.71 -4.28 11.46
C PHE A 196 -0.96 -2.98 12.25
N SER A 197 -1.62 -3.09 13.40
CA SER A 197 -1.61 -2.02 14.41
C SER A 197 -0.18 -1.74 14.91
N PRO A 198 0.08 -0.60 15.55
CA PRO A 198 1.44 -0.24 16.00
C PRO A 198 2.05 -1.23 17.00
N ASP A 199 1.21 -1.89 17.78
CA ASP A 199 1.57 -2.95 18.74
C ASP A 199 1.48 -4.37 18.15
N GLU A 200 1.14 -4.47 16.86
CA GLU A 200 0.93 -5.71 16.11
C GLU A 200 -0.10 -6.69 16.74
N THR A 201 -0.99 -6.20 17.60
CA THR A 201 -2.07 -6.99 18.19
C THR A 201 -3.30 -7.10 17.28
N ARG A 202 -3.36 -6.31 16.22
CA ARG A 202 -4.44 -6.33 15.22
C ARG A 202 -3.88 -6.35 13.80
N LEU A 203 -4.55 -7.08 12.92
CA LEU A 203 -4.31 -7.05 11.48
C LEU A 203 -5.52 -6.44 10.77
N TYR A 204 -5.29 -5.38 10.01
CA TYR A 204 -6.27 -4.80 9.10
C TYR A 204 -6.08 -5.38 7.70
N VAL A 205 -7.16 -5.77 7.04
CA VAL A 205 -7.14 -6.26 5.66
C VAL A 205 -8.31 -5.65 4.90
N VAL A 206 -8.04 -5.10 3.71
CA VAL A 206 -9.06 -4.55 2.82
C VAL A 206 -9.69 -5.66 1.99
N ASP A 207 -11.02 -5.66 1.89
CA ASP A 207 -11.76 -6.41 0.87
C ASP A 207 -12.32 -5.43 -0.18
N THR A 208 -11.82 -5.53 -1.42
CA THR A 208 -12.03 -4.54 -2.49
C THR A 208 -13.27 -4.83 -3.35
N PRO A 209 -13.68 -3.96 -4.32
CA PRO A 209 -14.82 -4.25 -5.17
C PRO A 209 -14.77 -5.62 -5.84
N GLY A 210 -15.89 -6.35 -5.74
CA GLY A 210 -15.95 -7.78 -6.02
C GLY A 210 -15.91 -8.64 -4.75
N GLY A 211 -15.72 -7.99 -3.60
CA GLY A 211 -16.10 -8.41 -2.24
C GLY A 211 -16.87 -7.29 -1.52
N ASP A 212 -16.69 -7.17 -0.21
CA ASP A 212 -17.54 -6.35 0.69
C ASP A 212 -17.30 -4.84 0.63
N LYS A 213 -16.23 -4.36 -0.03
CA LYS A 213 -15.80 -2.95 -0.03
C LYS A 213 -15.61 -2.39 1.39
N ALA A 214 -15.03 -3.22 2.24
CA ALA A 214 -14.84 -2.97 3.65
C ALA A 214 -13.38 -3.16 4.03
N VAL A 215 -12.97 -2.53 5.12
CA VAL A 215 -11.75 -2.93 5.82
C VAL A 215 -12.16 -3.78 7.00
N HIS A 216 -11.58 -4.96 7.12
CA HIS A 216 -11.77 -5.87 8.23
C HIS A 216 -10.60 -5.75 9.19
N VAL A 217 -10.86 -5.99 10.46
CA VAL A 217 -9.84 -6.09 11.51
C VAL A 217 -9.95 -7.46 12.19
N TYR A 218 -8.80 -8.04 12.47
CA TYR A 218 -8.66 -9.32 13.15
C TYR A 218 -7.77 -9.16 14.37
N ASP A 219 -8.06 -9.91 15.43
CA ASP A 219 -7.17 -10.04 16.57
C ASP A 219 -5.99 -10.93 16.17
N VAL A 220 -4.76 -10.49 16.43
CA VAL A 220 -3.56 -11.31 16.24
C VAL A 220 -3.39 -12.20 17.48
N THR A 221 -3.44 -13.51 17.28
CA THR A 221 -3.44 -14.51 18.33
C THR A 221 -2.27 -15.49 18.20
N GLY A 222 -2.19 -16.42 19.15
CA GLY A 222 -1.04 -17.28 19.31
C GLY A 222 0.20 -16.48 19.70
N ASP A 223 1.36 -16.96 19.30
CA ASP A 223 2.64 -16.25 19.39
C ASP A 223 2.82 -15.17 18.30
N GLY A 224 1.72 -14.60 17.79
CA GLY A 224 1.71 -13.65 16.69
C GLY A 224 1.59 -14.27 15.30
N SER A 225 1.31 -15.58 15.22
CA SER A 225 1.29 -16.36 13.98
C SER A 225 -0.10 -16.55 13.38
N ARG A 226 -1.17 -16.22 14.11
CA ARG A 226 -2.56 -16.46 13.70
C ARG A 226 -3.40 -15.20 13.86
N VAL A 227 -4.56 -15.22 13.21
CA VAL A 227 -5.58 -14.19 13.37
C VAL A 227 -6.95 -14.81 13.59
N GLU A 228 -7.77 -14.17 14.43
CA GLU A 228 -9.10 -14.62 14.82
C GLU A 228 -10.07 -13.43 14.93
N ASN A 229 -11.36 -13.70 15.19
CA ASN A 229 -12.39 -12.69 15.47
C ASN A 229 -12.52 -11.58 14.41
N GLY A 230 -12.45 -11.96 13.13
CA GLY A 230 -12.61 -11.04 12.01
C GLY A 230 -13.93 -10.26 12.09
N GLN A 231 -13.84 -8.94 12.03
CA GLN A 231 -15.01 -8.05 12.01
C GLN A 231 -14.77 -6.88 11.07
N VAL A 232 -15.85 -6.30 10.58
CA VAL A 232 -15.79 -5.05 9.80
C VAL A 232 -15.28 -3.93 10.70
N PHE A 233 -14.18 -3.29 10.30
CA PHE A 233 -13.64 -2.10 10.93
C PHE A 233 -14.35 -0.84 10.43
N PHE A 234 -14.47 -0.68 9.11
CA PHE A 234 -15.36 0.30 8.49
C PHE A 234 -15.82 -0.14 7.11
N ASN A 235 -16.98 0.39 6.68
CA ASN A 235 -17.49 0.29 5.31
C ASN A 235 -17.27 1.62 4.60
N ALA A 236 -16.69 1.59 3.40
CA ALA A 236 -16.21 2.78 2.70
C ALA A 236 -17.23 3.45 1.75
N MET A 237 -18.49 3.02 1.75
CA MET A 237 -19.50 3.44 0.77
C MET A 237 -19.76 4.96 0.79
N PRO A 238 -19.85 5.64 -0.38
CA PRO A 238 -19.91 5.09 -1.73
C PRO A 238 -18.56 4.68 -2.35
N GLY A 239 -17.44 4.99 -1.70
CA GLY A 239 -16.09 4.64 -2.14
C GLY A 239 -15.57 3.29 -1.65
N TYR A 240 -14.26 3.09 -1.77
CA TYR A 240 -13.53 1.94 -1.23
C TYR A 240 -12.06 2.26 -0.98
N ALA A 241 -11.50 1.60 0.04
CA ALA A 241 -10.06 1.58 0.29
C ALA A 241 -9.37 0.55 -0.63
N ASP A 242 -8.07 0.72 -0.82
CA ASP A 242 -7.21 -0.23 -1.55
C ASP A 242 -5.99 -0.57 -0.67
N GLY A 243 -4.80 -0.04 -0.94
CA GLY A 243 -3.63 -0.12 -0.07
C GLY A 243 -3.75 0.75 1.19
N ILE A 244 -3.30 0.22 2.33
CA ILE A 244 -3.42 0.88 3.65
C ILE A 244 -2.10 0.90 4.42
N ARG A 245 -1.94 1.90 5.29
CA ARG A 245 -0.90 1.97 6.32
C ARG A 245 -1.47 2.47 7.63
N VAL A 246 -0.78 2.19 8.73
CA VAL A 246 -1.18 2.62 10.08
C VAL A 246 -0.15 3.56 10.65
N ASP A 247 -0.58 4.62 11.32
CA ASP A 247 0.32 5.54 12.02
C ASP A 247 0.57 5.12 13.47
N VAL A 248 1.51 5.78 14.16
CA VAL A 248 1.87 5.48 15.56
C VAL A 248 0.74 5.69 16.58
N HIS A 249 -0.36 6.34 16.18
CA HIS A 249 -1.55 6.52 17.01
C HIS A 249 -2.64 5.48 16.72
N GLY A 250 -2.40 4.58 15.75
CA GLY A 250 -3.34 3.55 15.34
C GLY A 250 -4.37 4.01 14.31
N ASN A 251 -4.23 5.21 13.74
CA ASN A 251 -5.11 5.63 12.65
C ASN A 251 -4.74 4.86 11.37
N VAL A 252 -5.75 4.44 10.62
CA VAL A 252 -5.61 3.73 9.34
C VAL A 252 -5.72 4.74 8.20
N TRP A 253 -4.64 4.87 7.44
CA TRP A 253 -4.49 5.74 6.28
C TRP A 253 -4.66 4.90 5.02
N CYS A 254 -5.67 5.22 4.22
CA CYS A 254 -6.08 4.39 3.07
C CYS A 254 -5.92 5.16 1.77
N GLY A 255 -5.29 4.53 0.77
CA GLY A 255 -5.56 4.88 -0.62
C GLY A 255 -7.05 4.69 -0.89
N PHE A 256 -7.71 5.71 -1.42
CA PHE A 256 -9.16 5.78 -1.48
C PHE A 256 -9.65 6.14 -2.88
N SER A 257 -10.69 5.42 -3.30
CA SER A 257 -11.45 5.65 -4.53
C SER A 257 -12.87 6.06 -4.17
N GLY A 258 -13.13 7.36 -4.07
CA GLY A 258 -14.44 7.93 -3.70
C GLY A 258 -15.21 8.51 -4.90
N GLY A 259 -14.52 8.77 -6.01
CA GLY A 259 -15.06 9.53 -7.14
C GLY A 259 -14.60 10.99 -7.14
N GLU A 260 -15.10 11.78 -8.09
CA GLU A 260 -14.68 13.18 -8.25
C GLU A 260 -14.93 13.97 -6.95
N GLY A 261 -13.86 14.56 -6.40
CA GLY A 261 -13.91 15.31 -5.14
C GLY A 261 -13.74 14.46 -3.87
N GLU A 262 -13.70 13.13 -3.98
CA GLU A 262 -13.47 12.23 -2.83
C GLU A 262 -12.30 11.25 -3.03
N ASP A 263 -11.71 11.22 -4.22
CA ASP A 263 -10.48 10.47 -4.50
C ASP A 263 -9.28 11.03 -3.72
N GLY A 264 -8.37 10.13 -3.31
CA GLY A 264 -7.16 10.51 -2.57
C GLY A 264 -6.95 9.60 -1.37
N VAL A 265 -6.71 10.19 -0.20
CA VAL A 265 -6.51 9.43 1.04
C VAL A 265 -7.69 9.66 1.99
N ALA A 266 -8.19 8.59 2.58
CA ALA A 266 -9.14 8.65 3.69
C ALA A 266 -8.47 8.12 4.96
N VAL A 267 -8.66 8.81 6.08
CA VAL A 267 -8.01 8.49 7.35
C VAL A 267 -9.06 8.15 8.40
N PHE A 268 -8.94 6.96 8.99
CA PHE A 268 -9.86 6.43 9.98
C PHE A 268 -9.18 6.29 11.33
N ALA A 269 -9.82 6.76 12.39
CA ALA A 269 -9.34 6.59 13.76
C ALA A 269 -9.49 5.13 14.23
N PRO A 270 -8.83 4.70 15.34
CA PRO A 270 -8.90 3.33 15.85
C PRO A 270 -10.31 2.81 16.20
N ASP A 271 -11.29 3.71 16.30
CA ASP A 271 -12.70 3.41 16.51
C ASP A 271 -13.50 3.26 15.19
N GLY A 272 -12.83 3.34 14.04
CA GLY A 272 -13.44 3.24 12.71
C GLY A 272 -14.05 4.54 12.19
N ALA A 273 -13.96 5.65 12.93
CA ALA A 273 -14.49 6.94 12.50
C ALA A 273 -13.60 7.56 11.41
N LEU A 274 -14.20 8.02 10.30
CA LEU A 274 -13.51 8.84 9.29
C LEU A 274 -13.17 10.21 9.90
N ILE A 275 -11.88 10.52 10.05
CA ILE A 275 -11.41 11.74 10.71
C ILE A 275 -10.85 12.79 9.76
N GLY A 276 -10.43 12.40 8.56
CA GLY A 276 -9.87 13.34 7.59
C GLY A 276 -9.69 12.76 6.19
N ARG A 277 -9.48 13.67 5.23
CA ARG A 277 -9.17 13.34 3.83
C ARG A 277 -8.01 14.17 3.30
N ILE A 278 -7.27 13.59 2.35
CA ILE A 278 -6.32 14.30 1.50
C ILE A 278 -6.76 14.07 0.06
N LEU A 279 -7.41 15.07 -0.53
CA LEU A 279 -8.00 14.97 -1.85
C LEU A 279 -6.94 15.02 -2.94
N LEU A 280 -7.07 14.13 -3.92
CA LEU A 280 -6.24 14.05 -5.11
C LEU A 280 -7.12 14.13 -6.36
N PRO A 281 -6.59 14.58 -7.51
CA PRO A 281 -7.35 14.60 -8.77
C PRO A 281 -7.52 13.19 -9.39
N GLU A 282 -6.99 12.15 -8.74
CA GLU A 282 -6.95 10.78 -9.22
C GLU A 282 -7.17 9.83 -8.04
N ARG A 283 -7.89 8.71 -8.27
CA ARG A 283 -7.98 7.64 -7.28
C ARG A 283 -6.60 7.21 -6.77
N CYS A 284 -6.46 7.10 -5.46
CA CYS A 284 -5.25 6.61 -4.82
C CYS A 284 -5.35 5.12 -4.58
N ALA A 285 -4.39 4.36 -5.11
CA ALA A 285 -4.34 2.91 -4.95
C ALA A 285 -3.60 2.53 -3.67
N ASN A 286 -2.56 3.27 -3.26
CA ASN A 286 -1.75 2.86 -2.11
C ASN A 286 -1.00 4.03 -1.49
N VAL A 287 -0.60 3.87 -0.22
CA VAL A 287 0.12 4.89 0.56
C VAL A 287 1.31 4.31 1.29
N CYS A 288 2.34 5.12 1.55
CA CYS A 288 3.51 4.73 2.33
C CYS A 288 4.03 5.90 3.14
N PHE A 289 4.37 5.66 4.41
CA PHE A 289 5.09 6.64 5.21
C PHE A 289 6.60 6.54 4.96
N GLY A 290 7.25 7.69 4.80
CA GLY A 290 8.69 7.77 4.66
C GLY A 290 9.25 9.12 5.07
N GLY A 291 10.38 9.49 4.47
CA GLY A 291 11.21 10.57 4.96
C GLY A 291 11.97 10.18 6.23
N ARG A 292 12.94 11.02 6.63
CA ARG A 292 13.85 10.73 7.75
C ARG A 292 13.14 10.47 9.09
N LYS A 293 12.02 11.13 9.32
CA LYS A 293 11.21 10.98 10.56
C LYS A 293 9.97 10.10 10.38
N ARG A 294 9.81 9.43 9.22
CA ARG A 294 8.59 8.69 8.85
C ARG A 294 7.31 9.55 8.78
N ASN A 295 7.46 10.85 8.60
CA ASN A 295 6.37 11.84 8.63
C ASN A 295 6.10 12.47 7.25
N ARG A 296 6.46 11.77 6.18
CA ARG A 296 6.11 12.12 4.81
C ARG A 296 5.26 11.01 4.22
N LEU A 297 4.00 11.30 3.95
CA LEU A 297 3.08 10.37 3.30
C LEU A 297 3.29 10.44 1.79
N PHE A 298 3.62 9.31 1.19
CA PHE A 298 3.64 9.10 -0.26
C PHE A 298 2.35 8.42 -0.69
N MET A 299 1.80 8.83 -1.84
CA MET A 299 0.48 8.43 -2.32
C MET A 299 0.60 8.02 -3.79
N ALA A 300 0.47 6.73 -4.08
CA ALA A 300 0.43 6.21 -5.44
C ALA A 300 -1.01 6.35 -5.96
N ALA A 301 -1.24 7.26 -6.90
CA ALA A 301 -2.56 7.59 -7.39
C ALA A 301 -2.61 7.54 -8.92
N SER A 302 -3.15 6.44 -9.44
CA SER A 302 -3.33 6.19 -10.88
C SER A 302 -2.09 6.52 -11.71
N GLN A 303 -2.02 7.67 -12.39
CA GLN A 303 -0.92 7.97 -13.30
C GLN A 303 0.25 8.70 -12.64
N SER A 304 0.17 8.93 -11.31
CA SER A 304 1.03 9.86 -10.58
C SER A 304 1.41 9.36 -9.20
N VAL A 305 2.47 9.94 -8.65
CA VAL A 305 2.81 9.80 -7.23
C VAL A 305 2.80 11.18 -6.59
N TYR A 306 2.15 11.28 -5.44
CA TYR A 306 2.07 12.50 -4.63
C TYR A 306 2.79 12.31 -3.29
N ALA A 307 3.16 13.41 -2.65
CA ALA A 307 3.74 13.42 -1.31
C ALA A 307 3.12 14.54 -0.46
N LEU A 308 3.03 14.34 0.86
CA LEU A 308 2.60 15.34 1.83
C LEU A 308 3.37 15.13 3.15
N TYR A 309 3.91 16.21 3.72
CA TYR A 309 4.38 16.17 5.11
C TYR A 309 3.20 16.22 6.08
N VAL A 310 3.22 15.33 7.06
CA VAL A 310 2.19 15.18 8.10
C VAL A 310 2.82 15.27 9.49
N GLU A 311 2.01 15.55 10.51
CA GLU A 311 2.44 15.66 11.91
C GLU A 311 2.18 14.35 12.67
N THR A 312 2.46 13.23 12.00
CA THR A 312 2.43 11.88 12.58
C THR A 312 3.54 11.04 11.95
N GLN A 313 3.70 9.81 12.40
CA GLN A 313 4.69 8.88 11.86
C GLN A 313 4.00 7.58 11.47
N GLY A 314 4.46 6.96 10.38
CA GLY A 314 4.09 5.57 10.09
C GLY A 314 4.53 4.64 11.21
N ALA A 315 3.69 3.63 11.51
CA ALA A 315 4.04 2.54 12.39
C ALA A 315 5.29 1.78 11.89
N ILE A 316 6.00 1.11 12.79
CA ILE A 316 7.21 0.35 12.42
C ILE A 316 6.79 -0.92 11.68
N GLY A 317 7.30 -1.14 10.47
CA GLY A 317 7.13 -2.42 9.75
C GLY A 317 6.21 -2.40 8.54
N GLY A 318 5.72 -1.23 8.12
CA GLY A 318 4.91 -1.05 6.91
C GLY A 318 5.49 0.01 5.97
#